data_AF-A0A9K3K420-F1
#
_entry.id   AF-A0A9K3K420-F1
#
_cell.length_a   1.000
_cell.length_b   1.000
_cell.length_c   1.000
_cell.angle_alpha   90.00
_cell.angle_beta   90.00
_cell.angle_gamma   90.00
#
_symmetry.space_group_name_H-M   'P 1'
#
loop_
_entity.id
_entity.type
_entity.pdbx_description
1 polymer ?
#
loop_
_entity_poly.entity_id
_entity_poly.type
_entity_poly.pdbx_seq_one_letter_code
_entity_poly.pdbx_strand_id
1 'polypeptide(L)'
;MDQTPLPFSLASQSTLELRGTRSVTIRQSGNNKTRATASLAVAADGSKLKPVIIFKDNENMLVWIDECLLPHIQQRADGAPVVLFLDHFRCHYADTVKARLDTIGVQLKLIPKGCTSVVQPIDVGVNKPFKDRIKSLWWAWMIGFGEGGGNIPTPSREDVQHWVVEAWNSVGAHIIQNAWRKTDLSYFPEEKINYFTVSKSPQGLVVIIVVLLELTM
;
A
#
# COMPACT_ATOMS: atom_id res chain seq x y z
N MET A 1 2.18 0.03 -9.86
CA MET A 1 2.76 1.09 -9.03
C MET A 1 2.09 2.41 -9.36
N ASP A 2 0.87 2.56 -8.89
CA ASP A 2 0.15 3.83 -9.00
C ASP A 2 0.42 4.64 -7.73
N GLN A 3 0.53 5.97 -7.81
CA GLN A 3 0.82 6.86 -6.67
C GLN A 3 -0.50 7.33 -6.04
N THR A 4 -0.84 6.90 -4.82
CA THR A 4 -2.18 7.19 -4.22
C THR A 4 -2.19 7.77 -2.79
N PRO A 5 -2.57 9.03 -2.53
CA PRO A 5 -2.32 9.77 -1.27
C PRO A 5 -2.98 9.38 0.13
N LEU A 6 -2.37 9.72 1.30
CA LEU A 6 -2.73 9.64 2.77
C LEU A 6 -2.38 10.86 3.75
N PRO A 7 -3.31 11.43 4.57
CA PRO A 7 -3.39 12.75 5.40
C PRO A 7 -2.61 13.01 6.77
N PHE A 8 -1.85 14.16 6.91
CA PHE A 8 -0.91 14.96 7.84
C PHE A 8 -1.81 15.86 8.64
N SER A 9 -2.89 16.28 7.99
CA SER A 9 -4.09 16.79 8.60
C SER A 9 -5.28 15.95 8.14
N LEU A 10 -5.83 15.13 9.03
CA LEU A 10 -7.14 14.52 8.82
C LEU A 10 -8.21 15.50 9.33
N ALA A 11 -8.95 16.12 8.42
CA ALA A 11 -10.17 16.83 8.80
C ALA A 11 -11.16 15.81 9.40
N SER A 12 -11.63 16.06 10.61
CA SER A 12 -12.69 15.24 11.20
C SER A 12 -13.97 15.34 10.35
N GLN A 13 -14.66 14.22 10.14
CA GLN A 13 -15.99 14.21 9.52
C GLN A 13 -17.13 14.27 10.57
N SER A 14 -16.79 14.20 11.85
CA SER A 14 -17.75 14.18 12.95
C SER A 14 -17.14 14.83 14.20
N THR A 15 -17.88 15.73 14.85
CA THR A 15 -17.43 16.41 16.08
C THR A 15 -18.46 16.19 17.18
N LEU A 16 -18.01 15.90 18.40
CA LEU A 16 -18.84 15.83 19.60
C LEU A 16 -18.60 17.09 20.42
N GLU A 17 -19.68 17.76 20.81
CA GLU A 17 -19.66 18.94 21.69
C GLU A 17 -20.87 18.88 22.64
N LEU A 18 -20.75 19.54 23.77
CA LEU A 18 -21.82 19.79 24.72
C LEU A 18 -23.01 20.46 24.03
N ARG A 19 -24.21 19.99 24.37
CA ARG A 19 -25.46 20.50 23.82
C ARG A 19 -25.66 21.96 24.24
N GLY A 20 -25.69 22.87 23.26
CA GLY A 20 -25.87 24.31 23.48
C GLY A 20 -24.66 25.17 23.11
N THR A 21 -23.54 24.55 22.73
CA THR A 21 -22.34 25.26 22.27
C THR A 21 -22.60 25.96 20.93
N ARG A 22 -22.35 27.27 20.87
CA ARG A 22 -22.66 28.12 19.70
C ARG A 22 -21.68 27.97 18.53
N SER A 23 -20.46 27.53 18.81
CA SER A 23 -19.39 27.39 17.81
C SER A 23 -18.61 26.11 18.08
N VAL A 24 -18.36 25.34 17.02
CA VAL A 24 -17.54 24.12 17.06
C VAL A 24 -16.20 24.43 16.41
N THR A 25 -15.14 24.51 17.21
CA THR A 25 -13.78 24.79 16.71
C THR A 25 -13.13 23.49 16.23
N ILE A 26 -12.94 23.37 14.91
CA ILE A 26 -12.19 22.25 14.32
C ILE A 26 -10.71 22.63 14.30
N ARG A 27 -9.88 21.87 15.02
CA ARG A 27 -8.43 22.03 14.98
C ARG A 27 -7.86 21.29 13.78
N GLN A 28 -6.97 21.95 13.04
CA GLN A 28 -6.28 21.38 11.89
C GLN A 28 -4.77 21.64 12.03
N SER A 29 -3.95 20.74 11.49
CA SER A 29 -2.50 20.95 11.42
C SER A 29 -2.17 22.02 10.37
N GLY A 30 -1.25 22.93 10.69
CA GLY A 30 -0.94 24.11 9.87
C GLY A 30 -0.09 23.87 8.62
N ASN A 31 0.38 22.64 8.37
CA ASN A 31 1.29 22.33 7.27
C ASN A 31 0.72 21.28 6.30
N ASN A 32 -0.08 21.74 5.33
CA ASN A 32 -0.64 20.93 4.23
C ASN A 32 0.32 20.68 3.05
N LYS A 33 1.64 20.96 3.19
CA LYS A 33 2.60 20.93 2.07
C LYS A 33 3.64 19.82 2.12
N THR A 34 3.82 19.16 3.26
CA THR A 34 4.69 17.98 3.33
C THR A 34 3.95 16.79 2.70
N ARG A 35 4.62 15.95 1.92
CA ARG A 35 4.01 14.72 1.37
C ARG A 35 4.97 13.57 1.65
N ALA A 36 4.44 12.43 2.03
CA ALA A 36 5.19 11.18 2.07
C ALA A 36 4.50 10.20 1.12
N THR A 37 5.22 9.21 0.62
CA THR A 37 4.66 8.19 -0.27
C THR A 37 5.10 6.83 0.20
N ALA A 38 4.17 5.93 0.51
CA ALA A 38 4.48 4.58 0.97
C ALA A 38 4.33 3.56 -0.19
N SER A 39 5.41 3.00 -0.69
CA SER A 39 5.38 1.89 -1.65
C SER A 39 5.03 0.59 -0.93
N LEU A 40 3.89 -0.02 -1.26
CA LEU A 40 3.43 -1.28 -0.68
C LEU A 40 3.41 -2.37 -1.76
N ALA A 41 3.70 -3.61 -1.36
CA ALA A 41 3.63 -4.74 -2.28
C ALA A 41 3.22 -6.01 -1.55
N VAL A 42 2.36 -6.78 -2.20
CA VAL A 42 1.82 -8.03 -1.67
C VAL A 42 1.99 -9.14 -2.68
N ALA A 43 2.24 -10.34 -2.19
CA ALA A 43 2.30 -11.54 -3.00
C ALA A 43 1.04 -12.39 -2.83
N ALA A 44 0.75 -13.22 -3.83
CA ALA A 44 -0.44 -14.08 -3.85
C ALA A 44 -0.45 -15.15 -2.74
N ASP A 45 0.72 -15.50 -2.21
CA ASP A 45 0.85 -16.39 -1.04
C ASP A 45 0.34 -15.76 0.27
N GLY A 46 -0.02 -14.46 0.25
CA GLY A 46 -0.47 -13.71 1.41
C GLY A 46 0.65 -12.96 2.12
N SER A 47 1.88 -13.01 1.60
CA SER A 47 3.01 -12.29 2.18
C SER A 47 3.07 -10.83 1.73
N LYS A 48 3.83 -10.06 2.50
CA LYS A 48 4.04 -8.62 2.34
C LYS A 48 5.51 -8.36 2.11
N LEU A 49 5.82 -7.46 1.20
CA LEU A 49 7.16 -6.90 1.08
C LEU A 49 7.34 -5.78 2.10
N LYS A 50 8.60 -5.41 2.36
CA LYS A 50 8.93 -4.26 3.22
C LYS A 50 8.34 -2.97 2.62
N PRO A 51 7.63 -2.14 3.40
CA PRO A 51 7.12 -0.87 2.91
C PRO A 51 8.28 0.12 2.73
N VAL A 52 8.27 0.89 1.64
CA VAL A 52 9.26 1.95 1.38
C VAL A 52 8.58 3.31 1.50
N ILE A 53 9.18 4.26 2.22
CA ILE A 53 8.60 5.58 2.44
C ILE A 53 9.47 6.64 1.78
N ILE A 54 8.86 7.47 0.93
CA ILE A 54 9.51 8.49 0.11
C ILE A 54 8.99 9.87 0.53
N PHE A 55 9.84 10.74 1.08
CA PHE A 55 9.42 12.05 1.62
C PHE A 55 9.62 13.24 0.65
N LYS A 56 10.46 13.06 -0.38
CA LYS A 56 10.74 14.01 -1.47
C LYS A 56 11.79 13.33 -2.34
N ASP A 57 11.44 12.83 -3.52
CA ASP A 57 12.36 12.56 -4.64
C ASP A 57 11.66 11.84 -5.79
N ASN A 58 12.33 11.84 -6.94
CA ASN A 58 12.01 10.99 -8.09
C ASN A 58 12.21 9.52 -7.69
N GLU A 59 11.16 8.73 -7.79
CA GLU A 59 11.14 7.31 -7.47
C GLU A 59 12.30 6.56 -8.13
N ASN A 60 13.14 5.92 -7.32
CA ASN A 60 14.17 5.03 -7.84
C ASN A 60 13.68 3.58 -7.75
N MET A 61 12.88 3.17 -8.73
CA MET A 61 12.35 1.82 -8.87
C MET A 61 13.46 0.74 -8.78
N LEU A 62 14.69 1.06 -9.21
CA LEU A 62 15.84 0.15 -9.10
C LEU A 62 16.21 -0.13 -7.64
N VAL A 63 16.22 0.90 -6.79
CA VAL A 63 16.47 0.75 -5.34
C VAL A 63 15.40 -0.12 -4.71
N TRP A 64 14.12 0.08 -5.07
CA TRP A 64 13.06 -0.79 -4.56
C TRP A 64 13.23 -2.25 -5.04
N ILE A 65 13.65 -2.46 -6.29
CA ILE A 65 13.94 -3.81 -6.81
C ILE A 65 15.04 -4.47 -5.98
N ASP A 66 16.15 -3.77 -5.76
CA ASP A 66 17.34 -4.33 -5.12
C ASP A 66 17.17 -4.53 -3.61
N GLU A 67 16.52 -3.59 -2.93
CA GLU A 67 16.41 -3.58 -1.47
C GLU A 67 15.16 -4.27 -0.94
N CYS A 68 14.12 -4.45 -1.77
CA CYS A 68 12.83 -4.98 -1.32
C CYS A 68 12.38 -6.21 -2.12
N LEU A 69 12.36 -6.12 -3.45
CA LEU A 69 11.85 -7.22 -4.29
C LEU A 69 12.81 -8.41 -4.30
N LEU A 70 14.09 -8.19 -4.59
CA LEU A 70 15.09 -9.24 -4.74
C LEU A 70 15.26 -10.07 -3.45
N PRO A 71 15.42 -9.48 -2.25
CA PRO A 71 15.50 -10.25 -1.01
C PRO A 71 14.25 -11.07 -0.73
N HIS A 72 13.08 -10.53 -1.07
CA HIS A 72 11.81 -11.23 -0.89
C HIS A 72 11.70 -12.45 -1.81
N ILE A 73 12.07 -12.31 -3.08
CA ILE A 73 12.10 -13.41 -4.05
C ILE A 73 13.10 -14.48 -3.63
N GLN A 74 14.32 -14.09 -3.25
CA GLN A 74 15.35 -15.04 -2.79
C GLN A 74 14.87 -15.86 -1.58
N GLN A 75 14.08 -15.26 -0.69
CA GLN A 75 13.54 -15.94 0.47
C GLN A 75 12.34 -16.86 0.14
N ARG A 76 11.51 -16.50 -0.86
CA ARG A 76 10.16 -17.09 -1.03
C ARG A 76 9.94 -17.85 -2.31
N ALA A 77 10.66 -17.51 -3.39
CA ALA A 77 10.42 -18.12 -4.69
C ALA A 77 10.97 -19.54 -4.78
N ASP A 78 12.11 -19.84 -4.14
CA ASP A 78 12.68 -21.20 -4.15
C ASP A 78 12.76 -21.81 -5.57
N GLY A 79 13.21 -21.01 -6.55
CA GLY A 79 13.28 -21.41 -7.96
C GLY A 79 11.96 -21.30 -8.75
N ALA A 80 10.85 -20.95 -8.11
CA ALA A 80 9.59 -20.60 -8.77
C ALA A 80 9.78 -19.44 -9.76
N PRO A 81 9.12 -19.48 -10.93
CA PRO A 81 8.96 -18.27 -11.74
C PRO A 81 8.28 -17.16 -10.93
N VAL A 82 8.72 -15.92 -11.17
CA VAL A 82 8.18 -14.73 -10.52
C VAL A 82 7.57 -13.82 -11.56
N VAL A 83 6.32 -13.40 -11.31
CA VAL A 83 5.63 -12.42 -12.15
C VAL A 83 5.38 -11.17 -11.32
N LEU A 84 5.87 -10.04 -11.81
CA LEU A 84 5.67 -8.74 -11.22
C LEU A 84 4.63 -7.97 -12.02
N PHE A 85 3.52 -7.63 -11.37
CA PHE A 85 2.48 -6.79 -11.96
C PHE A 85 2.65 -5.35 -11.49
N LEU A 86 2.85 -4.44 -12.45
CA LEU A 86 2.90 -2.99 -12.25
C LEU A 86 1.75 -2.33 -13.02
N ASP A 87 1.40 -1.10 -12.65
CA ASP A 87 0.44 -0.30 -13.39
C ASP A 87 1.16 0.39 -14.56
N HIS A 88 0.38 1.13 -15.35
CA HIS A 88 0.87 1.74 -16.58
C HIS A 88 1.48 3.15 -16.37
N PHE A 89 2.40 3.30 -15.40
CA PHE A 89 3.12 4.55 -15.13
C PHE A 89 4.58 4.49 -15.62
N ARG A 90 5.08 5.61 -16.16
CA ARG A 90 6.30 5.64 -17.00
C ARG A 90 7.55 5.10 -16.31
N CYS A 91 7.72 5.31 -15.01
CA CYS A 91 8.91 4.84 -14.30
C CYS A 91 8.93 3.31 -14.08
N HIS A 92 7.81 2.59 -14.24
CA HIS A 92 7.75 1.11 -14.10
C HIS A 92 8.25 0.34 -15.28
N TYR A 93 8.24 0.96 -16.44
CA TYR A 93 8.61 0.31 -17.68
C TYR A 93 9.73 1.07 -18.39
N ALA A 94 10.48 1.89 -17.64
CA ALA A 94 11.76 2.38 -18.10
C ALA A 94 12.68 1.21 -18.45
N ASP A 95 13.52 1.36 -19.48
CA ASP A 95 14.32 0.25 -20.00
C ASP A 95 15.34 -0.25 -18.97
N THR A 96 15.83 0.63 -18.10
CA THR A 96 16.68 0.25 -16.96
C THR A 96 15.96 -0.67 -15.97
N VAL A 97 14.67 -0.44 -15.72
CA VAL A 97 13.84 -1.27 -14.83
C VAL A 97 13.59 -2.63 -15.47
N LYS A 98 13.21 -2.67 -16.76
CA LYS A 98 13.03 -3.93 -17.49
C LYS A 98 14.30 -4.76 -17.50
N ALA A 99 15.44 -4.15 -17.85
CA ALA A 99 16.73 -4.83 -17.86
C ALA A 99 17.10 -5.39 -16.49
N ARG A 100 16.81 -4.65 -15.40
CA ARG A 100 17.06 -5.13 -14.04
C ARG A 100 16.17 -6.33 -13.68
N LEU A 101 14.87 -6.27 -14.01
CA LEU A 101 13.93 -7.36 -13.76
C LEU A 101 14.29 -8.63 -14.55
N ASP A 102 14.68 -8.48 -15.82
CA ASP A 102 15.15 -9.59 -16.66
C ASP A 102 16.41 -10.24 -16.06
N THR A 103 17.35 -9.43 -15.58
CA THR A 103 18.60 -9.92 -14.93
C THR A 103 18.32 -10.79 -13.71
N ILE A 104 17.25 -10.49 -12.95
CA ILE A 104 16.86 -11.25 -11.75
C ILE A 104 15.76 -12.30 -12.04
N GLY A 105 15.44 -12.56 -13.31
CA GLY A 105 14.48 -13.59 -13.72
C GLY A 105 13.02 -13.28 -13.40
N VAL A 106 12.66 -11.99 -13.31
CA VAL A 106 11.29 -11.54 -13.00
C VAL A 106 10.55 -11.11 -14.26
N GLN A 107 9.42 -11.74 -14.55
CA GLN A 107 8.57 -11.35 -15.67
C GLN A 107 7.71 -10.12 -15.31
N LEU A 108 7.93 -9.01 -16.00
CA LEU A 108 7.08 -7.82 -15.86
C LEU A 108 5.77 -7.96 -16.65
N LYS A 109 4.64 -7.67 -16.00
CA LYS A 109 3.32 -7.51 -16.62
C LYS A 109 2.74 -6.14 -16.26
N LEU A 110 2.33 -5.38 -17.27
CA LEU A 110 1.67 -4.10 -17.06
C LEU A 110 0.16 -4.30 -17.01
N ILE A 111 -0.46 -3.75 -15.97
CA ILE A 111 -1.90 -3.72 -15.80
C ILE A 111 -2.47 -2.67 -16.76
N PRO A 112 -3.52 -3.01 -17.54
CA PRO A 112 -4.16 -2.05 -18.42
C PRO A 112 -4.66 -0.82 -17.66
N LYS A 113 -4.57 0.34 -18.30
CA LYS A 113 -5.06 1.60 -17.72
C LYS A 113 -6.55 1.49 -17.38
N GLY A 114 -6.94 2.02 -16.23
CA GLY A 114 -8.33 1.99 -15.76
C GLY A 114 -8.78 0.67 -15.12
N CYS A 115 -7.93 -0.37 -15.11
CA CYS A 115 -8.25 -1.65 -14.48
C CYS A 115 -7.78 -1.75 -13.02
N THR A 116 -7.00 -0.77 -12.53
CA THR A 116 -6.39 -0.76 -11.19
C THR A 116 -7.37 -1.16 -10.08
N SER A 117 -8.51 -0.48 -9.99
CA SER A 117 -9.53 -0.71 -8.95
C SER A 117 -10.21 -2.08 -8.99
N VAL A 118 -10.09 -2.80 -10.11
CA VAL A 118 -10.73 -4.10 -10.33
C VAL A 118 -9.72 -5.24 -10.15
N VAL A 119 -8.50 -5.04 -10.62
CA VAL A 119 -7.52 -6.13 -10.73
C VAL A 119 -6.41 -6.07 -9.69
N GLN A 120 -6.16 -4.92 -9.04
CA GLN A 120 -5.10 -4.82 -8.04
C GLN A 120 -5.61 -5.22 -6.66
N PRO A 121 -5.10 -6.31 -6.04
CA PRO A 121 -5.50 -6.74 -4.71
C PRO A 121 -5.30 -5.66 -3.65
N ILE A 122 -4.29 -4.80 -3.85
CA ILE A 122 -4.07 -3.70 -2.93
C ILE A 122 -5.27 -2.74 -2.94
N ASP A 123 -5.78 -2.34 -4.09
CA ASP A 123 -6.99 -1.49 -4.16
C ASP A 123 -8.27 -2.22 -3.77
N VAL A 124 -8.39 -3.50 -4.11
CA VAL A 124 -9.59 -4.30 -3.88
C VAL A 124 -9.82 -4.62 -2.41
N GLY A 125 -8.76 -4.79 -1.60
CA GLY A 125 -8.94 -5.21 -0.21
C GLY A 125 -7.89 -4.75 0.81
N VAL A 126 -6.68 -4.39 0.40
CA VAL A 126 -5.60 -4.06 1.36
C VAL A 126 -5.57 -2.58 1.74
N ASN A 127 -5.87 -1.70 0.79
CA ASN A 127 -5.74 -0.25 0.98
C ASN A 127 -6.65 0.26 2.08
N LYS A 128 -7.93 -0.14 2.07
CA LYS A 128 -8.88 0.29 3.10
C LYS A 128 -8.42 -0.01 4.53
N PRO A 129 -8.15 -1.26 4.93
CA PRO A 129 -7.73 -1.56 6.30
C PRO A 129 -6.39 -0.90 6.67
N PHE A 130 -5.45 -0.80 5.74
CA PHE A 130 -4.21 -0.06 5.96
C PHE A 130 -4.48 1.44 6.25
N LYS A 131 -5.25 2.11 5.39
CA LYS A 131 -5.60 3.54 5.54
C LYS A 131 -6.39 3.79 6.82
N ASP A 132 -7.33 2.91 7.16
CA ASP A 132 -8.13 2.99 8.38
C ASP A 132 -7.23 2.86 9.64
N ARG A 133 -6.20 2.02 9.60
CA ARG A 133 -5.21 1.91 10.69
C ARG A 133 -4.32 3.15 10.80
N ILE A 134 -3.77 3.66 9.69
CA ILE A 134 -3.00 4.93 9.68
C ILE A 134 -3.83 6.05 10.33
N LYS A 135 -5.09 6.19 9.89
CA LYS A 135 -6.02 7.19 10.43
C LYS A 135 -6.22 7.02 11.93
N SER A 136 -6.38 5.80 12.41
CA SER A 136 -6.55 5.51 13.84
C SER A 136 -5.32 5.91 14.66
N LEU A 137 -4.11 5.62 14.16
CA LEU A 137 -2.86 5.98 14.84
C LEU A 137 -2.64 7.49 14.88
N TRP A 138 -2.98 8.17 13.79
CA TRP A 138 -2.95 9.63 13.76
C TRP A 138 -3.92 10.26 14.77
N TRP A 139 -5.16 9.77 14.85
CA TRP A 139 -6.13 10.27 15.85
C TRP A 139 -5.63 10.07 17.27
N ALA A 140 -5.08 8.89 17.58
CA ALA A 140 -4.53 8.59 18.91
C ALA A 140 -3.37 9.54 19.26
N TRP A 141 -2.46 9.79 18.31
CA TRP A 141 -1.37 10.74 18.47
C TRP A 141 -1.89 12.17 18.68
N MET A 142 -2.86 12.61 17.87
CA MET A 142 -3.44 13.96 17.95
C MET A 142 -4.14 14.22 19.29
N ILE A 143 -4.91 13.25 19.81
CA ILE A 143 -5.61 13.36 21.10
C ILE A 143 -4.61 13.57 22.26
N GLY A 144 -3.38 13.04 22.14
CA GLY A 144 -2.33 13.17 23.16
C GLY A 144 -1.88 14.62 23.43
N PHE A 145 -2.16 15.57 22.52
CA PHE A 145 -1.80 16.99 22.70
C PHE A 145 -2.86 17.82 23.43
N GLY A 146 -4.02 17.24 23.76
CA GLY A 146 -5.04 17.84 24.62
C GLY A 146 -5.76 19.08 24.05
N GLU A 147 -6.55 19.74 24.92
CA GLU A 147 -7.41 20.89 24.59
C GLU A 147 -6.71 22.26 24.70
N GLY A 148 -5.40 22.32 24.95
CA GLY A 148 -4.66 23.59 25.00
C GLY A 148 -4.75 24.30 23.65
N GLY A 149 -5.15 25.58 23.62
CA GLY A 149 -5.50 26.34 22.40
C GLY A 149 -4.37 26.62 21.39
N GLY A 150 -3.32 25.81 21.35
CA GLY A 150 -2.26 25.85 20.35
C GLY A 150 -2.60 25.05 19.09
N ASN A 151 -1.86 25.32 18.01
CA ASN A 151 -1.96 24.53 16.78
C ASN A 151 -1.46 23.10 17.01
N ILE A 152 -2.12 22.11 16.38
CA ILE A 152 -1.63 20.73 16.36
C ILE A 152 -0.27 20.73 15.64
N PRO A 153 0.79 20.15 16.24
CA PRO A 153 2.09 20.07 15.59
C PRO A 153 2.02 19.25 14.30
N THR A 154 2.93 19.50 13.37
CA THR A 154 3.13 18.60 12.23
C THR A 154 3.86 17.36 12.73
N PRO A 155 3.39 16.14 12.42
CA PRO A 155 4.10 14.94 12.86
C PRO A 155 5.46 14.83 12.17
N SER A 156 6.41 14.25 12.89
CA SER A 156 7.76 14.03 12.39
C SER A 156 7.78 12.91 11.33
N ARG A 157 8.93 12.77 10.65
CA ARG A 157 9.15 11.62 9.75
C ARG A 157 9.10 10.29 10.50
N GLU A 158 9.58 10.28 11.73
CA GLU A 158 9.61 9.10 12.60
C GLU A 158 8.19 8.68 13.00
N ASP A 159 7.32 9.64 13.32
CA ASP A 159 5.89 9.37 13.58
C ASP A 159 5.24 8.69 12.36
N VAL A 160 5.46 9.23 11.17
CA VAL A 160 4.92 8.68 9.92
C VAL A 160 5.47 7.28 9.65
N GLN A 161 6.78 7.08 9.82
CA GLN A 161 7.40 5.76 9.67
C GLN A 161 6.81 4.74 10.62
N HIS A 162 6.63 5.10 11.89
CA HIS A 162 6.01 4.25 12.89
C HIS A 162 4.59 3.86 12.48
N TRP A 163 3.78 4.82 12.05
CA TRP A 163 2.41 4.54 11.61
C TRP A 163 2.35 3.62 10.40
N VAL A 164 3.21 3.83 9.40
CA VAL A 164 3.28 2.96 8.21
C VAL A 164 3.64 1.53 8.60
N VAL A 165 4.69 1.35 9.40
CA VAL A 165 5.13 0.03 9.83
C VAL A 165 4.04 -0.67 10.63
N GLU A 166 3.43 0.02 11.57
CA GLU A 166 2.38 -0.53 12.42
C GLU A 166 1.11 -0.86 11.62
N ALA A 167 0.66 0.05 10.76
CA ALA A 167 -0.48 -0.20 9.87
C ALA A 167 -0.21 -1.36 8.92
N TRP A 168 1.00 -1.43 8.35
CA TRP A 168 1.38 -2.51 7.46
C TRP A 168 1.42 -3.85 8.18
N ASN A 169 1.93 -3.90 9.41
CA ASN A 169 1.94 -5.10 10.24
C ASN A 169 0.53 -5.57 10.58
N SER A 170 -0.43 -4.66 10.78
CA SER A 170 -1.83 -4.99 11.08
C SER A 170 -2.58 -5.66 9.92
N VAL A 171 -2.12 -5.50 8.67
CA VAL A 171 -2.71 -6.18 7.50
C VAL A 171 -2.36 -7.67 7.55
N GLY A 172 -3.30 -8.51 7.95
CA GLY A 172 -3.10 -9.96 8.01
C GLY A 172 -3.03 -10.62 6.62
N ALA A 173 -2.34 -11.77 6.53
CA ALA A 173 -2.25 -12.56 5.29
C ALA A 173 -3.62 -12.93 4.70
N HIS A 174 -4.63 -13.16 5.56
CA HIS A 174 -5.99 -13.45 5.13
C HIS A 174 -6.64 -12.28 4.37
N ILE A 175 -6.32 -11.03 4.69
CA ILE A 175 -6.82 -9.84 3.98
C ILE A 175 -6.26 -9.84 2.56
N ILE A 176 -4.96 -10.11 2.44
CA ILE A 176 -4.26 -10.15 1.16
C ILE A 176 -4.83 -11.27 0.30
N GLN A 177 -4.89 -12.50 0.84
CA GLN A 177 -5.43 -13.66 0.13
C GLN A 177 -6.89 -13.43 -0.31
N ASN A 178 -7.72 -12.83 0.55
CA ASN A 178 -9.10 -12.49 0.19
C ASN A 178 -9.18 -11.41 -0.90
N ALA A 179 -8.25 -10.46 -0.90
CA ALA A 179 -8.19 -9.45 -1.96
C ALA A 179 -7.81 -10.08 -3.30
N TRP A 180 -6.83 -11.01 -3.32
CA TRP A 180 -6.47 -11.77 -4.51
C TRP A 180 -7.61 -12.65 -5.04
N ARG A 181 -8.42 -13.25 -4.15
CA ARG A 181 -9.59 -14.05 -4.55
C ARG A 181 -10.71 -13.25 -5.21
N LYS A 182 -10.71 -11.93 -5.04
CA LYS A 182 -11.71 -11.02 -5.61
C LYS A 182 -11.29 -10.46 -6.98
N THR A 183 -10.06 -10.70 -7.41
CA THR A 183 -9.56 -10.24 -8.70
C THR A 183 -9.47 -11.39 -9.70
N ASP A 184 -9.70 -11.09 -10.97
CA ASP A 184 -9.49 -12.04 -12.06
C ASP A 184 -8.00 -12.34 -12.33
N LEU A 185 -7.09 -11.78 -11.50
CA LEU A 185 -5.68 -12.16 -11.44
C LEU A 185 -5.44 -13.39 -10.55
N SER A 186 -6.50 -14.01 -10.04
CA SER A 186 -6.51 -15.39 -9.56
C SER A 186 -5.89 -16.30 -10.64
N TYR A 187 -4.63 -16.69 -10.46
CA TYR A 187 -3.89 -17.51 -11.41
C TYR A 187 -4.36 -18.97 -11.37
N PHE A 188 -5.52 -19.23 -11.95
CA PHE A 188 -5.97 -20.55 -12.35
C PHE A 188 -6.72 -20.43 -13.68
N PRO A 189 -6.50 -21.35 -14.64
CA PRO A 189 -7.26 -21.35 -15.88
C PRO A 189 -8.76 -21.48 -15.57
N GLU A 190 -9.60 -20.73 -16.28
CA GLU A 190 -11.05 -20.84 -16.20
C GLU A 190 -11.48 -22.27 -16.57
N GLU A 191 -11.95 -23.04 -15.58
CA GLU A 191 -13.02 -24.00 -15.85
C GLU A 191 -14.31 -23.45 -15.25
N LYS A 192 -15.29 -23.21 -16.11
CA LYS A 192 -16.65 -22.88 -15.68
C LYS A 192 -17.17 -23.99 -14.76
N ILE A 193 -17.67 -23.64 -13.58
CA ILE A 193 -19.09 -23.78 -13.17
C ILE A 193 -19.23 -23.33 -11.70
N ASN A 194 -20.38 -22.70 -11.46
CA ASN A 194 -20.97 -22.23 -10.21
C ASN A 194 -20.52 -22.92 -8.90
N TYR A 195 -20.23 -22.06 -7.91
CA TYR A 195 -20.05 -22.34 -6.47
C TYR A 195 -18.72 -23.02 -6.08
N PHE A 196 -17.71 -22.16 -5.94
CA PHE A 196 -16.42 -22.35 -5.22
C PHE A 196 -15.45 -23.41 -5.75
N THR A 197 -14.29 -22.92 -6.24
CA THR A 197 -13.04 -23.68 -6.32
C THR A 197 -11.95 -22.87 -5.64
N VAL A 198 -11.40 -23.39 -4.53
CA VAL A 198 -10.13 -22.91 -3.96
C VAL A 198 -9.06 -23.86 -4.45
N SER A 199 -8.32 -23.45 -5.47
CA SER A 199 -7.13 -24.16 -5.89
C SER A 199 -5.94 -23.75 -5.00
N LYS A 200 -5.31 -24.77 -4.41
CA LYS A 200 -4.00 -24.63 -3.80
C LYS A 200 -2.96 -24.50 -4.91
N SER A 201 -2.06 -23.53 -4.80
CA SER A 201 -0.81 -23.56 -5.56
C SER A 201 -0.03 -24.81 -5.14
N PRO A 202 0.27 -25.74 -6.07
CA PRO A 202 1.39 -26.64 -5.89
C PRO A 202 2.64 -25.80 -6.13
N GLN A 203 3.33 -25.45 -5.04
CA GLN A 203 4.73 -25.03 -4.95
C GLN A 203 5.33 -24.61 -6.31
N GLY A 204 5.38 -23.30 -6.61
CA GLY A 204 6.21 -22.87 -7.73
C GLY A 204 5.85 -21.59 -8.48
N LEU A 205 4.91 -20.74 -8.06
CA LEU A 205 4.75 -19.42 -8.70
C LEU A 205 4.54 -18.34 -7.64
N VAL A 206 5.46 -17.38 -7.56
CA VAL A 206 5.31 -16.20 -6.71
C VAL A 206 4.83 -15.04 -7.59
N VAL A 207 3.55 -14.74 -7.49
CA VAL A 207 2.98 -13.57 -8.14
C VAL A 207 3.01 -12.39 -7.17
N ILE A 208 3.72 -11.33 -7.54
CA ILE A 208 3.86 -10.11 -6.74
C ILE A 208 3.13 -8.99 -7.46
N ILE A 209 2.15 -8.39 -6.79
CA ILE A 209 1.51 -7.14 -7.24
C ILE A 209 2.02 -6.00 -6.37
N VAL A 210 2.55 -4.97 -7.02
CA VAL A 210 3.05 -3.76 -6.35
C VAL A 210 2.09 -2.62 -6.61
N VAL A 211 1.63 -2.01 -5.53
CA VAL A 211 0.80 -0.81 -5.56
C VAL A 211 1.37 0.19 -4.58
N LEU A 212 1.74 1.35 -5.11
CA LEU A 212 2.19 2.43 -4.26
C LEU A 212 0.95 3.00 -3.54
N LEU A 213 1.09 3.27 -2.26
CA LEU A 213 0.11 3.99 -1.48
C LEU A 213 0.76 5.29 -1.02
N GLU A 214 0.57 6.37 -1.77
CA GLU A 214 1.00 7.70 -1.33
C GLU A 214 0.35 8.10 0.01
N LEU A 215 1.08 8.82 0.86
CA LEU A 215 0.61 9.54 2.03
C LEU A 215 0.48 11.09 1.75
N THR A 216 -0.54 11.66 1.04
CA THR A 216 -0.95 13.11 1.09
C THR A 216 -1.34 13.50 2.47
N MET A 217 -0.32 13.88 3.20
CA MET A 217 -0.51 14.15 4.57
C MET A 217 -1.04 15.65 4.61
#